data_AF-A0A833I4T7-F1
#
_entry.id   AF-A0A833I4T7-F1
#
_cell.length_a   1.000
_cell.length_b   1.000
_cell.length_c   1.000
_cell.angle_alpha   90.00
_cell.angle_beta   90.00
_cell.angle_gamma   90.00
#
_symmetry.space_group_name_H-M   'P 1'
#
loop_
_entity.id
_entity.type
_entity.pdbx_description
1 polymer ?
#
loop_
_entity_poly.entity_id
_entity_poly.type
_entity_poly.pdbx_seq_one_letter_code
_entity_poly.pdbx_strand_id
1 'polypeptide(L)'
;RKTAIFFYENGSRGRDVLTDFLGDAELKSIMSDGYNAYVFIGNELKSARFKDTVHQVCMSHAKNKFVKASNQGGEPTAERFSEILKEFFMRERKYDDAGFTSKERLRERQGLATKELLIELRSLLDSEQSKDSEFRSRYYREALNYLNRFWKEIF
;
A
#
# COMPACT_ATOMS: atom_id res chain seq x y z
N ARG A 1 2.67 20.38 -0.74
CA ARG A 1 3.01 20.03 0.67
C ARG A 1 2.26 18.73 1.00
N LYS A 2 2.93 17.64 1.38
CA LYS A 2 2.25 16.40 1.85
C LYS A 2 2.26 16.42 3.38
N THR A 3 1.09 16.49 4.00
CA THR A 3 0.96 16.39 5.46
C THR A 3 0.94 14.92 5.83
N ALA A 4 1.88 14.49 6.68
CA ALA A 4 1.84 13.19 7.31
C ALA A 4 1.39 13.39 8.76
N ILE A 5 0.35 12.66 9.18
CA ILE A 5 -0.20 12.72 10.54
C ILE A 5 0.05 11.35 11.16
N PHE A 6 0.72 11.34 12.32
CA PHE A 6 0.97 10.13 13.09
C PHE A 6 -0.07 10.04 14.20
N PHE A 7 -0.88 8.98 14.19
CA PHE A 7 -1.85 8.71 15.24
C PHE A 7 -1.19 7.94 16.37
N TYR A 8 -1.06 8.58 17.53
CA TYR A 8 -0.57 7.96 18.75
C TYR A 8 -1.17 8.68 19.96
N GLU A 9 -2.03 7.98 20.70
CA GLU A 9 -2.64 8.52 21.91
C GLU A 9 -2.72 7.42 22.97
N ASN A 10 -2.41 7.76 24.22
CA ASN A 10 -2.41 6.84 25.36
C ASN A 10 -1.59 5.54 25.15
N GLY A 11 -0.49 5.63 24.39
CA GLY A 11 0.34 4.46 24.08
C GLY A 11 -0.26 3.52 23.02
N SER A 12 -1.38 3.90 22.41
CA SER A 12 -2.16 3.08 21.49
C SER A 12 -2.23 3.70 20.09
N ARG A 13 -2.37 2.81 19.12
CA ARG A 13 -2.75 3.12 17.72
C ARG A 13 -4.08 2.44 17.39
N GLY A 14 -4.92 2.31 18.42
CA GLY A 14 -6.18 1.61 18.37
C GLY A 14 -7.21 2.36 17.53
N ARG A 15 -8.32 1.67 17.25
CA ARG A 15 -9.47 2.18 16.51
C ARG A 15 -9.96 3.53 17.04
N ASP A 16 -10.10 3.63 18.35
CA ASP A 16 -10.71 4.80 19.02
C ASP A 16 -9.90 6.07 18.77
N VAL A 17 -8.57 5.97 18.78
CA VAL A 17 -7.66 7.09 18.49
C VAL A 17 -7.88 7.66 17.08
N LEU A 18 -8.12 6.78 16.09
CA LEU A 18 -8.41 7.23 14.74
C LEU A 18 -9.82 7.80 14.64
N THR A 19 -10.83 7.15 15.22
CA THR A 19 -12.22 7.62 15.11
C THR A 19 -12.42 8.95 15.82
N ASP A 20 -11.77 9.16 16.96
CA ASP A 20 -11.85 10.40 17.73
C ASP A 20 -11.16 11.56 17.00
N PHE A 21 -10.00 11.30 16.41
CA PHE A 21 -9.31 12.30 15.59
C PHE A 21 -10.13 12.71 14.35
N LEU A 22 -10.71 11.73 13.65
CA LEU A 22 -11.56 12.01 12.50
C LEU A 22 -12.83 12.75 12.91
N GLY A 23 -13.29 12.54 14.15
CA GLY A 23 -14.41 13.25 14.76
C GLY A 23 -15.62 13.23 13.84
N ASP A 24 -16.10 14.43 13.50
CA ASP A 24 -17.27 14.62 12.64
C ASP A 24 -16.98 14.83 11.15
N ALA A 25 -15.74 14.65 10.71
CA ALA A 25 -15.36 14.91 9.33
C ALA A 25 -16.01 13.95 8.33
N GLU A 26 -16.53 14.50 7.23
CA GLU A 26 -16.92 13.73 6.05
C GLU A 26 -15.69 13.48 5.16
N LEU A 27 -15.32 12.21 5.00
CA LEU A 27 -14.13 11.82 4.24
C LEU A 27 -14.52 11.14 2.93
N LYS A 28 -14.07 11.72 1.82
CA LYS A 28 -14.15 11.06 0.50
C LYS A 28 -13.16 9.90 0.39
N SER A 29 -11.95 10.06 0.91
CA SER A 29 -10.93 9.02 0.92
C SER A 29 -9.94 9.19 2.08
N ILE A 30 -9.35 8.07 2.50
CA ILE A 30 -8.29 8.03 3.51
C ILE A 30 -7.20 7.04 3.07
N MET A 31 -5.93 7.42 3.27
CA MET A 31 -4.79 6.55 3.02
C MET A 31 -4.13 6.15 4.35
N SER A 32 -3.92 4.86 4.57
CA SER A 32 -3.23 4.34 5.77
C SER A 32 -2.20 3.26 5.44
N ASP A 33 -1.38 2.88 6.41
CA ASP A 33 -0.29 1.90 6.28
C ASP A 33 -0.75 0.43 6.29
N GLY A 34 -2.05 0.15 6.17
CA GLY A 34 -2.59 -1.21 6.21
C GLY A 34 -2.43 -1.92 7.57
N TYR A 35 -2.09 -1.20 8.64
CA TYR A 35 -2.11 -1.75 9.98
C TYR A 35 -3.52 -2.28 10.32
N ASN A 36 -3.61 -3.44 10.97
CA ASN A 36 -4.88 -4.11 11.26
C ASN A 36 -5.90 -3.19 11.92
N ALA A 37 -5.44 -2.31 12.81
CA ALA A 37 -6.29 -1.34 13.49
C ALA A 37 -6.85 -0.24 12.57
N TYR A 38 -6.56 -0.25 11.25
CA TYR A 38 -7.14 0.65 10.24
C TYR A 38 -7.88 -0.11 9.13
N VAL A 39 -7.78 -1.45 9.08
CA VAL A 39 -8.51 -2.29 8.11
C VAL A 39 -10.02 -2.27 8.37
N PHE A 40 -10.42 -1.90 9.60
CA PHE A 40 -11.81 -1.70 9.98
C PHE A 40 -12.50 -0.56 9.20
N ILE A 41 -11.75 0.39 8.61
CA ILE A 41 -12.29 1.49 7.78
C ILE A 41 -13.00 0.95 6.54
N GLY A 42 -12.50 -0.14 5.95
CA GLY A 42 -13.13 -0.79 4.79
C GLY A 42 -14.17 -1.85 5.15
N ASN A 43 -13.92 -2.67 6.18
CA ASN A 43 -14.74 -3.85 6.49
C ASN A 43 -15.82 -3.62 7.55
N GLU A 44 -15.53 -2.93 8.66
CA GLU A 44 -16.45 -2.81 9.81
C GLU A 44 -17.14 -1.43 9.91
N LEU A 45 -16.57 -0.39 9.29
CA LEU A 45 -17.15 0.96 9.23
C LEU A 45 -18.16 1.16 8.10
N LYS A 46 -18.33 0.16 7.21
CA LYS A 46 -19.45 0.12 6.26
C LYS A 46 -20.82 0.13 6.93
N SER A 47 -20.91 -0.10 8.24
CA SER A 47 -22.18 -0.11 8.97
C SER A 47 -22.60 1.23 9.58
N ALA A 48 -21.79 2.30 9.55
CA ALA A 48 -22.16 3.56 10.21
C ALA A 48 -21.77 4.84 9.44
N ARG A 49 -20.56 5.38 9.67
CA ARG A 49 -20.20 6.77 9.32
C ARG A 49 -19.29 6.92 8.09
N PHE A 50 -18.38 5.98 7.87
CA PHE A 50 -17.37 6.03 6.79
C PHE A 50 -17.64 5.04 5.67
N LYS A 51 -18.90 4.60 5.53
CA LYS A 51 -19.30 3.54 4.59
C LYS A 51 -18.96 3.84 3.13
N ASP A 52 -18.97 5.13 2.77
CA ASP A 52 -18.70 5.62 1.42
C ASP A 52 -17.25 6.14 1.27
N THR A 53 -16.45 6.08 2.33
CA THR A 53 -15.05 6.52 2.29
C THR A 53 -14.19 5.49 1.57
N VAL A 54 -13.47 5.93 0.54
CA VAL A 54 -12.50 5.08 -0.14
C VAL A 54 -11.27 4.90 0.74
N HIS A 55 -11.00 3.66 1.13
CA HIS A 55 -9.78 3.30 1.86
C HIS A 55 -8.66 2.89 0.89
N GLN A 56 -7.59 3.68 0.85
CA GLN A 56 -6.37 3.37 0.11
C GLN A 56 -5.29 2.86 1.07
N VAL A 57 -4.69 1.71 0.76
CA VAL A 57 -3.50 1.24 1.49
C VAL A 57 -2.24 1.82 0.85
N CYS A 58 -1.33 2.28 1.71
CA CYS A 58 -0.13 2.99 1.30
C CYS A 58 0.88 2.05 0.63
N MET A 59 1.08 2.23 -0.68
CA MET A 59 2.08 1.50 -1.45
C MET A 59 3.51 1.67 -0.91
N SER A 60 3.85 2.81 -0.29
CA SER A 60 5.18 3.02 0.28
C SER A 60 5.45 2.09 1.46
N HIS A 61 4.41 1.68 2.21
CA HIS A 61 4.52 0.68 3.26
C HIS A 61 4.78 -0.71 2.69
N ALA A 62 4.08 -1.10 1.61
CA ALA A 62 4.39 -2.34 0.90
C ALA A 62 5.84 -2.35 0.42
N LYS A 63 6.29 -1.28 -0.24
CA LYS A 63 7.68 -1.15 -0.72
C LYS A 63 8.70 -1.28 0.41
N ASN A 64 8.51 -0.56 1.52
CA ASN A 64 9.45 -0.58 2.63
C ASN A 64 9.54 -1.94 3.32
N LYS A 65 8.46 -2.74 3.30
CA LYS A 65 8.52 -4.13 3.77
C LYS A 65 9.46 -4.98 2.90
N PHE A 66 9.42 -4.82 1.59
CA PHE A 66 10.35 -5.51 0.69
C PHE A 66 11.79 -5.00 0.80
N VAL A 67 11.99 -3.69 0.97
CA VAL A 67 13.34 -3.13 1.29
C VAL A 67 13.88 -3.74 2.58
N LYS A 68 13.05 -3.85 3.62
CA LYS A 68 13.43 -4.49 4.88
C LYS A 68 13.72 -5.98 4.70
N ALA A 69 12.92 -6.69 3.91
CA ALA A 69 13.13 -8.10 3.61
C ALA A 69 14.45 -8.33 2.87
N SER A 70 14.81 -7.48 1.90
CA SER A 70 16.12 -7.55 1.23
C SER A 70 17.26 -7.26 2.23
N ASN A 71 17.23 -6.10 2.89
CA ASN A 71 18.33 -5.63 3.73
C ASN A 71 18.55 -6.44 5.02
N GLN A 72 17.47 -6.91 5.66
CA GLN A 72 17.52 -7.56 6.97
C GLN A 72 17.08 -9.03 6.93
N GLY A 73 16.30 -9.42 5.93
CA GLY A 73 15.92 -10.81 5.72
C GLY A 73 16.92 -11.59 4.88
N GLY A 74 17.81 -10.90 4.15
CA GLY A 74 18.78 -11.53 3.26
C GLY A 74 18.12 -12.13 2.02
N GLU A 75 17.08 -11.48 1.49
CA GLU A 75 16.19 -12.02 0.46
C GLU A 75 16.38 -11.24 -0.86
N PRO A 76 17.26 -11.68 -1.77
CA PRO A 76 17.58 -10.91 -2.97
C PRO A 76 16.35 -10.66 -3.85
N THR A 77 15.45 -11.62 -3.97
CA THR A 77 14.21 -11.47 -4.75
C THR A 77 13.31 -10.34 -4.22
N ALA A 78 13.41 -9.98 -2.92
CA ALA A 78 12.67 -8.85 -2.38
C ALA A 78 13.10 -7.50 -2.99
N GLU A 79 14.32 -7.39 -3.50
CA GLU A 79 14.78 -6.19 -4.21
C GLU A 79 13.90 -5.93 -5.44
N ARG A 80 13.61 -6.96 -6.24
CA ARG A 80 12.79 -6.83 -7.45
C ARG A 80 11.38 -6.29 -7.16
N PHE A 81 10.75 -6.78 -6.09
CA PHE A 81 9.45 -6.22 -5.64
C PHE A 81 9.56 -4.72 -5.33
N SER A 82 10.62 -4.33 -4.61
CA SER A 82 10.81 -2.93 -4.22
C SER A 82 11.10 -2.01 -5.41
N GLU A 83 11.76 -2.52 -6.45
CA GLU A 83 12.02 -1.82 -7.72
C GLU A 83 10.73 -1.58 -8.51
N ILE A 84 9.90 -2.62 -8.68
CA ILE A 84 8.62 -2.47 -9.39
C ILE A 84 7.74 -1.47 -8.65
N LEU A 85 7.65 -1.57 -7.33
CA LEU A 85 6.91 -0.61 -6.50
C LEU A 85 7.50 0.81 -6.58
N LYS A 86 8.83 0.95 -6.68
CA LYS A 86 9.50 2.22 -6.91
C LYS A 86 9.11 2.83 -8.27
N GLU A 87 8.98 2.03 -9.32
CA GLU A 87 8.65 2.54 -10.66
C GLU A 87 7.27 3.20 -10.72
N PHE A 88 6.26 2.71 -9.97
CA PHE A 88 4.98 3.41 -9.86
C PHE A 88 5.15 4.84 -9.32
N PHE A 89 5.99 5.06 -8.31
CA PHE A 89 6.27 6.41 -7.80
C PHE A 89 7.07 7.25 -8.79
N MET A 90 8.00 6.65 -9.53
CA MET A 90 8.79 7.35 -10.53
C MET A 90 7.92 7.84 -11.68
N ARG A 91 6.91 7.06 -12.07
CA ARG A 91 5.91 7.47 -13.06
C ARG A 91 5.08 8.66 -12.59
N GLU A 92 4.60 8.63 -11.35
CA GLU A 92 3.89 9.78 -10.77
C GLU A 92 4.75 11.05 -10.77
N ARG A 93 6.05 10.93 -10.47
CA ARG A 93 6.98 12.06 -10.59
C ARG A 93 7.13 12.53 -12.04
N LYS A 94 7.28 11.62 -13.01
CA LYS A 94 7.32 11.98 -14.43
C LYS A 94 6.07 12.75 -14.87
N TYR A 95 4.89 12.39 -14.35
CA TYR A 95 3.64 13.11 -14.63
C TYR A 95 3.62 14.51 -14.00
N ASP A 96 4.14 14.64 -12.77
CA ASP A 96 4.30 15.95 -12.12
C ASP A 96 5.27 16.83 -12.93
N ASP A 97 6.43 16.30 -13.32
CA ASP A 97 7.46 17.01 -14.09
C ASP A 97 6.96 17.42 -15.49
N ALA A 98 6.10 16.61 -16.10
CA ALA A 98 5.49 16.89 -17.40
C ALA A 98 4.22 17.77 -17.31
N GLY A 99 3.81 18.19 -16.11
CA GLY A 99 2.64 19.06 -15.92
C GLY A 99 1.29 18.41 -16.27
N PHE A 100 1.17 17.08 -16.14
CA PHE A 100 -0.04 16.37 -16.53
C PHE A 100 -1.25 16.78 -15.69
N THR A 101 -2.38 16.98 -16.38
CA THR A 101 -3.69 17.13 -15.74
C THR A 101 -4.12 15.84 -15.04
N SER A 102 -5.12 15.95 -14.16
CA SER A 102 -5.69 14.76 -13.49
C SER A 102 -6.25 13.74 -14.48
N LYS A 103 -6.79 14.19 -15.62
CA LYS A 103 -7.37 13.32 -16.66
C LYS A 103 -6.29 12.56 -17.43
N GLU A 104 -5.20 13.23 -17.79
CA GLU A 104 -4.05 12.61 -18.46
C GLU A 104 -3.38 11.59 -17.54
N ARG A 105 -3.16 11.97 -16.27
CA ARG A 105 -2.63 11.05 -15.26
C ARG A 105 -3.48 9.78 -15.13
N LEU A 106 -4.80 9.93 -15.07
CA LEU A 106 -5.71 8.78 -15.00
C LEU A 106 -5.58 7.89 -16.23
N ARG A 107 -5.46 8.48 -17.43
CA ARG A 107 -5.26 7.74 -18.67
C ARG A 107 -3.97 6.92 -18.66
N GLU A 108 -2.87 7.51 -18.21
CA GLU A 108 -1.56 6.86 -18.14
C GLU A 108 -1.50 5.75 -17.08
N ARG A 109 -2.16 5.94 -15.93
CA ARG A 109 -2.34 4.88 -14.94
C ARG A 109 -3.10 3.68 -15.50
N GLN A 110 -3.99 3.88 -16.46
CA GLN A 110 -4.73 2.82 -17.16
C GLN A 110 -4.01 2.29 -18.42
N GLY A 111 -2.86 2.88 -18.77
CA GLY A 111 -2.06 2.56 -19.94
C GLY A 111 -1.35 1.21 -19.84
N LEU A 112 -0.86 0.73 -20.98
CA LEU A 112 -0.17 -0.55 -21.11
C LEU A 112 1.03 -0.64 -20.16
N ALA A 113 1.84 0.41 -20.10
CA ALA A 113 3.06 0.43 -19.32
C ALA A 113 2.83 0.31 -17.79
N THR A 114 1.67 0.74 -17.28
CA THR A 114 1.28 0.53 -15.87
C THR A 114 0.75 -0.89 -15.66
N LYS A 115 -0.02 -1.41 -16.62
CA LYS A 115 -0.54 -2.79 -16.59
C LYS A 115 0.57 -3.84 -16.65
N GLU A 116 1.60 -3.62 -17.45
CA GLU A 116 2.76 -4.51 -17.53
C GLU A 116 3.46 -4.64 -16.17
N LEU A 117 3.67 -3.53 -15.47
CA LEU A 117 4.25 -3.55 -14.11
C LEU A 117 3.35 -4.29 -13.11
N LEU A 118 2.02 -4.13 -13.21
CA LEU A 118 1.08 -4.85 -12.36
C LEU A 118 1.12 -6.37 -12.63
N ILE A 119 1.16 -6.76 -13.90
CA ILE A 119 1.27 -8.17 -14.30
C ILE A 119 2.58 -8.76 -13.80
N GLU A 120 3.70 -8.05 -13.98
CA GLU A 120 4.99 -8.49 -13.48
C GLU A 120 4.98 -8.66 -11.95
N LEU A 121 4.48 -7.66 -11.23
CA LEU A 121 4.41 -7.68 -9.77
C LEU A 121 3.53 -8.83 -9.27
N ARG A 122 2.38 -9.07 -9.91
CA ARG A 122 1.45 -10.14 -9.53
C ARG A 122 2.05 -11.51 -9.83
N SER A 123 2.66 -11.68 -11.00
CA SER A 123 3.30 -12.93 -11.39
C SER A 123 4.45 -13.30 -10.46
N LEU A 124 5.26 -12.31 -10.07
CA LEU A 124 6.34 -12.50 -9.10
C LEU A 124 5.79 -12.87 -7.72
N LEU A 125 4.72 -12.20 -7.26
CA LEU A 125 4.05 -12.52 -6.01
C LEU A 125 3.53 -13.97 -5.99
N ASP A 126 2.79 -14.36 -7.03
CA ASP A 126 2.21 -15.70 -7.13
C ASP A 126 3.31 -16.79 -7.19
N SER A 127 4.37 -16.53 -7.96
CA SER A 127 5.55 -17.41 -8.03
C SER A 127 6.19 -17.59 -6.65
N GLU A 128 6.44 -16.51 -5.93
CA GLU A 128 7.05 -16.58 -4.59
C GLU A 128 6.12 -17.23 -3.57
N GLN A 129 4.80 -17.02 -3.64
CA GLN A 129 3.86 -17.70 -2.75
C GLN A 129 3.76 -19.21 -3.00
N SER A 130 4.06 -19.68 -4.21
CA SER A 130 4.05 -21.10 -4.56
C SER A 130 5.28 -21.89 -4.11
N LYS A 131 6.38 -21.21 -3.77
CA LYS A 131 7.63 -21.84 -3.34
C LYS A 131 7.54 -22.34 -1.90
N ASP A 132 8.21 -23.46 -1.64
CA ASP A 132 8.40 -23.95 -0.27
C ASP A 132 9.17 -22.92 0.57
N SER A 133 8.74 -22.73 1.82
CA SER A 133 9.01 -21.54 2.62
C SER A 133 9.83 -21.80 3.89
N GLU A 134 10.33 -23.02 4.09
CA GLU A 134 11.06 -23.40 5.32
C GLU A 134 12.24 -22.46 5.65
N PHE A 135 12.89 -21.89 4.63
CA PHE A 135 14.03 -20.98 4.81
C PHE A 135 13.69 -19.50 4.63
N ARG A 136 12.42 -19.16 4.45
CA ARG A 136 12.00 -17.77 4.21
C ARG A 136 12.09 -16.95 5.50
N SER A 137 12.80 -15.84 5.42
CA SER A 137 12.89 -14.87 6.50
C SER A 137 11.50 -14.40 6.93
N ARG A 138 11.35 -14.08 8.22
CA ARG A 138 10.10 -13.52 8.75
C ARG A 138 9.70 -12.24 7.99
N TYR A 139 10.67 -11.38 7.67
CA TYR A 139 10.41 -10.12 6.96
C TYR A 139 9.85 -10.35 5.57
N TYR A 140 10.33 -11.36 4.84
CA TYR A 140 9.83 -11.63 3.51
C TYR A 140 8.43 -12.25 3.52
N ARG A 141 8.16 -13.16 4.47
CA ARG A 141 6.80 -13.66 4.70
C ARG A 141 5.82 -12.53 5.01
N GLU A 142 6.20 -11.61 5.89
CA GLU A 142 5.38 -10.43 6.20
C GLU A 142 5.15 -9.53 4.98
N ALA A 143 6.17 -9.32 4.13
CA ALA A 143 6.05 -8.50 2.93
C ALA A 143 5.10 -9.12 1.88
N LEU A 144 5.27 -10.42 1.58
CA LEU A 144 4.42 -11.15 0.63
C LEU A 144 2.97 -11.21 1.11
N ASN A 145 2.75 -11.53 2.39
CA ASN A 145 1.41 -11.58 2.97
C ASN A 145 0.73 -10.22 2.95
N TYR A 146 1.47 -9.15 3.26
CA TYR A 146 0.94 -7.80 3.22
C TYR A 146 0.54 -7.39 1.80
N LEU A 147 1.41 -7.59 0.80
CA LEU A 147 1.12 -7.24 -0.59
C LEU A 147 -0.05 -8.04 -1.14
N ASN A 148 -0.13 -9.34 -0.84
CA ASN A 148 -1.25 -10.17 -1.28
C ASN A 148 -2.57 -9.78 -0.62
N ARG A 149 -2.55 -9.52 0.69
CA ARG A 149 -3.75 -9.16 1.45
C ARG A 149 -4.35 -7.83 1.00
N PHE A 150 -3.50 -6.83 0.75
CA PHE A 150 -3.93 -5.46 0.44
C PHE A 150 -3.85 -5.11 -1.04
N TRP A 151 -3.83 -6.12 -1.92
CA TRP A 151 -3.62 -5.90 -3.35
C TRP A 151 -4.62 -4.90 -3.94
N LYS A 152 -5.92 -5.05 -3.61
CA LYS A 152 -7.02 -4.21 -4.13
C LYS A 152 -7.05 -2.82 -3.53
N GLU A 153 -6.56 -2.66 -2.31
CA GLU A 153 -6.50 -1.38 -1.62
C GLU A 153 -5.25 -0.59 -2.01
N ILE A 154 -4.23 -1.25 -2.58
CA ILE A 154 -3.01 -0.62 -3.09
C ILE A 154 -3.19 -0.15 -4.55
N PHE A 155 -3.89 -0.93 -5.39
CA PHE A 155 -4.02 -0.71 -6.84
C PHE A 155 -5.49 -0.64 -7.30
#